data_AF-A0AAW4HIX4-F1
#
_entry.id   AF-A0AAW4HIX4-F1
#
_cell.length_a   1.000
_cell.length_b   1.000
_cell.length_c   1.000
_cell.angle_alpha   90.00
_cell.angle_beta   90.00
_cell.angle_gamma   90.00
#
_symmetry.space_group_name_H-M   'P 1'
#
loop_
_entity.id
_entity.type
_entity.pdbx_description
1 polymer ?
#
loop_
_entity_poly.entity_id
_entity_poly.type
_entity_poly.pdbx_seq_one_letter_code
_entity_poly.pdbx_strand_id
1 'polypeptide(L)'
;NVSLDHLQSNAGYALIDRIHQAKVNVDYILINPAAFTHTSVAIRDALLAVNIPFIEIHLSNVHAREPFRQHSYLSDVAAGVICGL
;
A
#
# COMPACT_ATOMS: atom_id res chain seq x y z
N ASN A 1 24.27 2.90 -0.18
CA ASN A 1 23.29 3.98 0.08
C ASN A 1 21.99 3.65 -0.61
N VAL A 2 20.86 3.86 0.06
CA VAL A 2 19.50 3.69 -0.50
C VAL A 2 18.85 5.06 -0.58
N SER A 3 18.13 5.35 -1.68
CA SER A 3 17.34 6.58 -1.80
C SER A 3 15.92 6.32 -1.32
N LEU A 4 15.31 7.30 -0.65
CA LEU A 4 13.95 7.20 -0.14
C LEU A 4 13.16 8.46 -0.51
N ASP A 5 12.06 8.25 -1.22
CA ASP A 5 11.06 9.27 -1.48
C ASP A 5 9.81 9.01 -0.62
N HIS A 6 9.07 10.06 -0.30
CA HIS A 6 7.85 9.95 0.50
C HIS A 6 6.71 10.77 -0.08
N LEU A 7 5.50 10.21 -0.04
CA LEU A 7 4.24 10.90 -0.29
C LEU A 7 3.19 10.42 0.71
N GLN A 8 2.49 11.35 1.34
CA GLN A 8 1.24 11.09 2.04
C GLN A 8 0.12 11.86 1.35
N SER A 9 -1.02 11.21 1.16
CA SER A 9 -2.21 11.88 0.65
C SER A 9 -3.49 11.23 1.17
N ASN A 10 -4.51 12.05 1.41
CA ASN A 10 -5.87 11.59 1.69
C ASN A 10 -6.66 11.32 0.39
N ALA A 11 -6.11 11.73 -0.75
CA ALA A 11 -6.70 11.52 -2.06
C ALA A 11 -6.18 10.21 -2.65
N GLY A 12 -7.08 9.24 -2.87
CA GLY A 12 -6.72 7.95 -3.47
C GLY A 12 -6.07 8.10 -4.85
N TYR A 13 -6.52 9.05 -5.67
CA TYR A 13 -5.92 9.30 -6.99
C TYR A 13 -4.45 9.74 -6.89
N ALA A 14 -4.07 10.53 -5.88
CA ALA A 14 -2.69 10.98 -5.74
C ALA A 14 -1.74 9.83 -5.37
N LEU A 15 -2.22 8.84 -4.61
CA LEU A 15 -1.46 7.62 -4.34
C LEU A 15 -1.28 6.79 -5.62
N ILE A 16 -2.34 6.64 -6.42
CA ILE A 16 -2.32 5.95 -7.71
C ILE A 16 -1.34 6.63 -8.67
N ASP A 17 -1.38 7.96 -8.78
CA ASP A 17 -0.46 8.72 -9.62
C ASP A 17 1.00 8.50 -9.20
N ARG A 18 1.27 8.51 -7.89
CA ARG A 18 2.62 8.23 -7.36
C ARG A 18 3.08 6.80 -7.62
N ILE A 19 2.16 5.82 -7.56
CA ILE A 19 2.44 4.42 -7.90
C ILE A 19 2.80 4.34 -9.39
N HIS A 20 2.03 4.93 -10.29
CA HIS A 20 2.33 4.95 -11.73
C HIS A 20 3.69 5.61 -12.04
N GLN A 21 3.99 6.74 -11.40
CA GLN A 21 5.28 7.43 -11.54
C GLN A 21 6.46 6.58 -11.05
N ALA A 22 6.24 5.69 -10.06
CA ALA A 22 7.28 4.84 -9.50
C ALA A 22 7.90 3.89 -10.53
N LYS A 23 7.16 3.52 -11.59
CA LYS A 23 7.59 2.59 -12.64
C LYS A 23 8.89 3.01 -13.34
N VAL A 24 9.27 4.29 -13.26
CA VAL A 24 10.47 4.81 -13.92
C VAL A 24 11.76 4.45 -13.19
N ASN A 25 11.77 4.50 -11.85
CA ASN A 25 13.02 4.51 -11.08
C ASN A 25 12.88 4.01 -9.63
N VAL A 26 11.81 3.29 -9.29
CA VAL A 26 11.60 2.76 -7.93
C VAL A 26 11.68 1.23 -7.95
N ASP A 27 12.58 0.69 -7.14
CA ASP A 27 12.78 -0.77 -7.02
C ASP A 27 11.78 -1.45 -6.07
N TYR A 28 11.22 -0.70 -5.11
CA TYR A 28 10.36 -1.23 -4.05
C TYR A 28 9.41 -0.18 -3.48
N ILE A 29 8.21 -0.59 -3.07
CA ILE A 29 7.23 0.30 -2.41
C ILE A 29 6.98 -0.15 -0.97
N LEU A 30 7.06 0.82 -0.04
CA LEU A 30 6.55 0.65 1.32
C LEU A 30 5.26 1.46 1.44
N ILE A 31 4.14 0.82 1.73
CA ILE A 31 2.83 1.49 1.75
C ILE A 31 2.10 1.23 3.07
N ASN A 32 1.74 2.31 3.75
CA ASN A 32 0.66 2.29 4.73
C ASN A 32 -0.61 2.84 4.06
N PRO A 33 -1.49 1.98 3.52
CA PRO A 33 -2.70 2.39 2.82
C PRO A 33 -3.79 2.92 3.77
N ALA A 34 -3.59 2.82 5.09
CA ALA A 34 -4.59 3.10 6.10
C ALA A 34 -5.94 2.42 5.75
N ALA A 35 -7.04 3.19 5.74
CA ALA A 35 -8.35 2.66 5.42
C ALA A 35 -8.52 2.19 3.96
N PHE A 36 -7.67 2.65 3.03
CA PHE A 36 -7.79 2.28 1.62
C PHE A 36 -7.50 0.82 1.36
N THR A 37 -6.79 0.12 2.25
CA THR A 37 -6.61 -1.33 2.09
C THR A 37 -7.93 -2.08 2.11
N HIS A 38 -8.91 -1.58 2.87
CA HIS A 38 -10.21 -2.23 3.04
C HIS A 38 -11.21 -1.88 1.93
N THR A 39 -10.91 -0.90 1.07
CA THR A 39 -11.90 -0.30 0.16
C THR A 39 -11.41 -0.08 -1.27
N SER A 40 -10.11 0.01 -1.51
CA SER A 40 -9.58 0.51 -2.78
C SER A 40 -9.05 -0.60 -3.69
N VAL A 41 -9.94 -1.16 -4.51
CA VAL A 41 -9.55 -1.98 -5.67
C VAL A 41 -8.68 -1.17 -6.65
N ALA A 42 -8.91 0.14 -6.77
CA ALA A 42 -8.13 1.00 -7.67
C ALA A 42 -6.64 1.08 -7.29
N ILE A 43 -6.31 1.09 -5.99
CA ILE A 43 -4.91 1.05 -5.53
C ILE A 43 -4.30 -0.32 -5.76
N ARG A 44 -5.06 -1.41 -5.56
CA ARG A 44 -4.64 -2.78 -5.88
C ARG A 44 -4.24 -2.88 -7.35
N ASP A 45 -5.11 -2.43 -8.25
CA ASP A 45 -4.89 -2.52 -9.69
C ASP A 45 -3.71 -1.64 -10.14
N ALA A 46 -3.51 -0.48 -9.52
CA ALA A 46 -2.34 0.37 -9.78
C ALA A 46 -1.02 -0.33 -9.39
N LEU A 47 -0.97 -0.98 -8.22
CA LEU A 47 0.21 -1.75 -7.77
C LEU A 47 0.51 -2.92 -8.72
N LEU A 48 -0.52 -3.66 -9.13
CA LEU A 48 -0.39 -4.74 -10.11
C LEU A 48 0.10 -4.25 -11.48
N ALA A 49 -0.40 -3.10 -11.94
CA ALA A 49 -0.05 -2.53 -13.25
C ALA A 49 1.42 -2.09 -13.36
N VAL A 50 2.01 -1.65 -12.25
CA VAL A 50 3.43 -1.27 -12.23
C VAL A 50 4.36 -2.45 -11.97
N ASN A 51 3.85 -3.54 -11.37
CA ASN A 51 4.59 -4.75 -11.05
C ASN A 51 5.89 -4.49 -10.25
N ILE A 52 5.82 -3.52 -9.33
CA ILE A 52 6.89 -3.22 -8.37
C ILE A 52 6.53 -3.95 -7.06
N PRO A 53 7.46 -4.74 -6.46
CA PRO A 53 7.19 -5.41 -5.20
C PRO A 53 6.91 -4.40 -4.08
N PHE A 54 5.98 -4.73 -3.19
CA PHE A 54 5.61 -3.86 -2.07
C PHE A 54 5.34 -4.61 -0.77
N ILE A 55 5.57 -3.92 0.34
CA ILE A 55 5.16 -4.36 1.69
C ILE A 55 4.04 -3.44 2.18
N GLU A 56 2.96 -4.06 2.68
CA GLU A 56 1.87 -3.36 3.35
C GLU A 56 2.19 -3.18 4.85
N ILE A 57 1.98 -1.97 5.36
CA ILE A 57 2.35 -1.59 6.72
C ILE A 57 1.15 -0.96 7.43
N HIS A 58 0.85 -1.42 8.65
CA HIS A 58 -0.12 -0.81 9.55
C HIS A 58 0.50 -0.56 10.91
N LEU A 59 0.36 0.66 11.44
CA LEU A 59 0.84 0.99 12.78
C LEU A 59 0.13 0.14 13.85
N SER A 60 -1.20 0.07 13.78
CA SER A 60 -2.00 -0.71 14.74
C SER A 60 -2.16 -2.17 14.31
N ASN A 61 -2.41 -3.06 15.27
CA ASN A 61 -2.89 -4.41 14.96
C ASN A 61 -4.33 -4.32 14.39
N VAL A 62 -4.45 -4.39 13.06
CA VAL A 62 -5.75 -4.31 12.36
C VAL A 62 -6.64 -5.52 12.64
N HIS A 63 -6.07 -6.66 13.02
CA HIS A 63 -6.82 -7.87 13.34
C HIS A 63 -7.49 -7.81 14.71
N ALA A 64 -6.98 -6.98 15.63
CA ALA A 64 -7.58 -6.74 16.95
C ALA A 64 -8.70 -5.69 16.95
N ARG A 65 -9.07 -5.19 15.77
CA ARG A 65 -10.04 -4.11 15.57
C ARG A 65 -11.35 -4.64 14.98
N GLU A 66 -12.19 -3.74 14.47
CA GLU A 66 -13.48 -4.07 13.90
C GLU A 66 -13.37 -5.12 12.77
N PRO A 67 -14.33 -6.07 12.63
CA PRO A 67 -14.22 -7.16 11.66
C PRO A 67 -13.96 -6.72 10.21
N PHE A 68 -14.51 -5.58 9.79
CA PHE A 68 -14.28 -5.05 8.44
C PHE A 68 -12.81 -4.69 8.17
N ARG A 69 -12.00 -4.47 9.21
CA ARG A 69 -10.56 -4.16 9.07
C ARG A 69 -9.70 -5.40 8.86
N GLN A 70 -10.28 -6.59 8.98
CA GLN A 70 -9.57 -7.84 8.71
C GLN A 70 -9.49 -8.13 7.21
N HIS A 71 -10.33 -7.50 6.38
CA HIS A 71 -10.28 -7.62 4.93
C HIS A 71 -9.33 -6.58 4.32
N SER A 72 -8.44 -7.01 3.42
CA SER A 72 -7.57 -6.13 2.65
C SER A 72 -7.59 -6.58 1.18
N TYR A 73 -7.70 -5.61 0.28
CA TYR A 73 -7.51 -5.80 -1.16
C TYR A 73 -6.04 -5.82 -1.59
N LEU A 74 -5.10 -5.53 -0.68
CA LEU A 74 -3.68 -5.40 -1.00
C LEU A 74 -2.86 -6.57 -0.45
N SER A 75 -3.25 -7.11 0.70
CA SER A 75 -2.47 -8.12 1.43
C SER A 75 -2.23 -9.41 0.64
N ASP A 76 -3.14 -9.80 -0.26
CA ASP A 76 -3.03 -11.01 -1.09
C ASP A 76 -1.99 -10.87 -2.21
N VAL A 77 -1.68 -9.64 -2.61
CA VAL A 77 -0.74 -9.31 -3.69
C VAL A 77 0.55 -8.64 -3.18
N ALA A 78 0.63 -8.39 -1.87
CA ALA A 78 1.83 -7.85 -1.21
C ALA A 78 2.92 -8.92 -1.07
N ALA A 79 4.19 -8.49 -1.06
CA ALA A 79 5.30 -9.38 -0.73
C ALA A 79 5.33 -9.75 0.78
N GLY A 80 4.69 -8.92 1.61
CA GLY A 80 4.52 -9.15 3.04
C GLY A 80 3.66 -8.08 3.69
N VAL A 81 3.19 -8.37 4.90
CA VAL A 81 2.37 -7.46 5.72
C VAL A 81 3.02 -7.32 7.10
N ILE A 82 3.15 -6.09 7.57
CA ILE A 82 3.59 -5.76 8.93
C ILE A 82 2.46 -4.99 9.61
N CYS A 83 1.96 -5.48 10.75
CA CYS A 83 0.94 -4.75 11.52
C CYS A 83 1.17 -4.84 13.03
N GLY A 84 0.87 -3.74 13.74
CA GLY A 84 0.82 -3.73 15.21
C GLY A 84 2.16 -3.79 15.94
N LEU A 85 3.21 -3.24 15.34
CA LEU A 85 4.55 -3.09 15.94
C LEU A 85 4.81 -1.65 16.37
#